data_AF-A0A1H6TNB8-F1
#
_entry.id   AF-A0A1H6TNB8-F1
#
_cell.length_a   1.000
_cell.length_b   1.000
_cell.length_c   1.000
_cell.angle_alpha   90.00
_cell.angle_beta   90.00
_cell.angle_gamma   90.00
#
_symmetry.space_group_name_H-M   'P 1'
#
loop_
_entity.id
_entity.type
_entity.pdbx_description
1 polymer ?
#
loop_
_entity_poly.entity_id
_entity_poly.type
_entity_poly.pdbx_seq_one_letter_code
_entity_poly.pdbx_strand_id
1 'polypeptide(L)'
;MARVLLTALEPLPGAAGDGAADAARILAETWHGSAEIVARELTPAYTEASRRLRASVAKHLPDAVIVVATRPDATAVTIERLAVNLDDAPVADAHGAQPMDAPIVAGAPAGLWTTLPSRELLEALDARGLPAQLSVNAGSGLANHVFYVLQRELAEWGVPSGLIQLPPTAPSAPGGVALPAEVLAEALRTIVETVLGEEHAEPAPPEPAAPEYDADATQPFLMPISDPIATESAAESAPELAAAPLSVAPTLAPTAASPSEPSDPGLPPAAGRPETSHPVVVPPWGPTSGEVPALEAAAEAPAAEAAEPQQPDDDATGAVRHPTWDEIISGRSDR
;
A
#
# COMPACT_ATOMS: atom_id res chain seq x y z
N MET A 1 -17.45 -7.78 23.72
CA MET A 1 -16.63 -6.84 22.96
C MET A 1 -16.00 -7.65 21.86
N ALA A 2 -16.12 -7.21 20.60
CA ALA A 2 -15.48 -7.91 19.48
C ALA A 2 -13.96 -7.86 19.67
N ARG A 3 -13.23 -8.81 19.09
CA ARG A 3 -11.78 -8.87 19.19
C ARG A 3 -11.16 -9.12 17.82
N VAL A 4 -10.25 -8.24 17.42
CA VAL A 4 -9.50 -8.38 16.17
C VAL A 4 -8.06 -8.76 16.50
N LEU A 5 -7.62 -9.92 16.01
CA LEU A 5 -6.23 -10.35 16.10
C LEU A 5 -5.48 -9.80 14.89
N LEU A 6 -4.54 -8.90 15.15
CA LEU A 6 -3.65 -8.34 14.14
C LEU A 6 -2.26 -8.95 14.32
N THR A 7 -1.82 -9.77 13.37
CA THR A 7 -0.49 -10.38 13.44
C THR A 7 0.44 -9.76 12.42
N ALA A 8 1.57 -9.21 12.84
CA ALA A 8 2.60 -8.69 11.94
C ALA A 8 3.78 -9.65 11.88
N LEU A 9 4.29 -9.94 10.67
CA LEU A 9 5.59 -10.61 10.52
C LEU A 9 6.71 -9.64 10.89
N GLU A 10 7.59 -10.05 11.80
CA GLU A 10 8.82 -9.33 12.10
C GLU A 10 9.72 -9.29 10.84
N PRO A 11 10.66 -8.33 10.73
CA PRO A 11 11.58 -8.27 9.61
C PRO A 11 12.51 -9.47 9.60
N LEU A 12 12.84 -9.95 8.41
CA LEU A 12 13.95 -10.88 8.26
C LEU A 12 15.25 -10.22 8.76
N PRO A 13 16.19 -10.99 9.34
CA PRO A 13 17.48 -10.47 9.76
C PRO A 13 18.18 -9.69 8.64
N GLY A 14 18.49 -8.42 8.88
CA GLY A 14 19.16 -7.53 7.92
C GLY A 14 18.25 -6.74 6.97
N ALA A 15 16.92 -6.87 7.08
CA ALA A 15 15.98 -6.02 6.35
C ALA A 15 15.91 -4.60 6.94
N ALA A 16 15.73 -3.58 6.10
CA ALA A 16 15.64 -2.18 6.50
C ALA A 16 14.18 -1.77 6.69
N GLY A 17 13.78 -1.51 7.94
CA GLY A 17 12.46 -1.00 8.32
C GLY A 17 11.34 -2.06 8.27
N ASP A 18 10.39 -1.99 9.21
CA ASP A 18 9.19 -2.82 9.18
C ASP A 18 7.92 -1.97 9.11
N GLY A 19 7.34 -1.85 7.93
CA GLY A 19 6.05 -1.18 7.79
C GLY A 19 4.92 -1.89 8.54
N ALA A 20 4.98 -3.21 8.67
CA ALA A 20 3.91 -4.02 9.23
C ALA A 20 3.87 -4.00 10.76
N ALA A 21 4.98 -4.34 11.42
CA ALA A 21 5.01 -4.40 12.88
C ALA A 21 4.82 -3.02 13.53
N ASP A 22 5.47 -1.98 12.98
CA ASP A 22 5.32 -0.62 13.51
C ASP A 22 3.89 -0.10 13.34
N ALA A 23 3.29 -0.27 12.16
CA ALA A 23 1.91 0.15 11.93
C ALA A 23 0.92 -0.62 12.82
N ALA A 24 1.09 -1.93 12.99
CA ALA A 24 0.24 -2.76 13.84
C ALA A 24 0.32 -2.35 15.32
N ARG A 25 1.53 -2.02 15.79
CA ARG A 25 1.77 -1.53 17.15
C ARG A 25 1.13 -0.15 17.37
N ILE A 26 1.37 0.80 16.47
CA ILE A 26 0.77 2.14 16.53
C ILE A 26 -0.76 2.05 16.53
N LEU A 27 -1.34 1.23 15.66
CA LEU A 27 -2.79 1.01 15.63
C LEU A 27 -3.29 0.50 16.98
N ALA A 28 -2.66 -0.53 17.55
CA ALA A 28 -3.09 -1.09 18.83
C ALA A 28 -2.99 -0.08 19.99
N GLU A 29 -1.97 0.78 19.99
CA GLU A 29 -1.78 1.83 21.01
C GLU A 29 -2.77 2.98 20.88
N THR A 30 -3.20 3.29 19.65
CA THR A 30 -4.06 4.44 19.33
C THR A 30 -5.51 4.06 19.02
N TRP A 31 -5.88 2.79 19.19
CA TRP A 31 -7.22 2.31 18.89
C TRP A 31 -8.24 2.77 19.94
N HIS A 32 -9.35 3.33 19.45
CA HIS A 32 -10.47 3.83 20.27
C HIS A 32 -11.84 3.39 19.72
N GLY A 33 -11.90 2.29 18.97
CA GLY A 33 -13.15 1.74 18.42
C GLY A 33 -13.85 0.73 19.34
N SER A 34 -14.89 0.05 18.83
CA SER A 34 -15.74 -0.82 19.67
C SER A 34 -15.16 -2.22 19.93
N ALA A 35 -14.11 -2.60 19.20
CA ALA A 35 -13.40 -3.88 19.36
C ALA A 35 -12.10 -3.74 20.16
N GLU A 36 -11.63 -4.84 20.73
CA GLU A 36 -10.29 -4.97 21.28
C GLU A 36 -9.31 -5.35 20.16
N ILE A 37 -8.25 -4.57 19.96
CA ILE A 37 -7.18 -4.91 19.03
C ILE A 37 -6.08 -5.67 19.77
N VAL A 38 -5.88 -6.92 19.38
CA VAL A 38 -4.80 -7.76 19.90
C VAL A 38 -3.69 -7.81 18.85
N ALA A 39 -2.69 -6.94 18.98
CA ALA A 39 -1.50 -6.98 18.14
C ALA A 39 -0.50 -8.04 18.60
N ARG A 40 0.04 -8.83 17.67
CA ARG A 40 1.07 -9.85 17.92
C ARG A 40 2.11 -9.86 16.81
N GLU A 41 3.36 -9.94 17.21
CA GLU A 41 4.46 -10.15 16.27
C GLU A 41 4.71 -11.65 16.08
N LEU A 42 4.92 -12.04 14.83
CA LEU A 42 5.26 -13.38 14.40
C LEU A 42 6.73 -13.39 13.98
N THR A 43 7.52 -14.22 14.65
CA THR A 43 8.91 -14.49 14.26
C THR A 43 8.95 -14.94 12.80
N PRO A 44 9.89 -14.43 11.97
CA PRO A 44 9.86 -14.68 10.55
C PRO A 44 10.51 -16.04 10.23
N ALA A 45 9.88 -17.09 10.73
CA ALA A 45 10.26 -18.48 10.54
C ALA A 45 9.02 -19.35 10.32
N TYR A 46 9.00 -20.15 9.24
CA TYR A 46 7.79 -20.85 8.73
C TYR A 46 7.06 -21.64 9.81
N THR A 47 7.77 -22.55 10.48
CA THR A 47 7.17 -23.40 11.52
C THR A 47 6.74 -22.60 12.76
N GLU A 48 7.56 -21.63 13.16
CA GLU A 48 7.32 -20.86 14.39
C GLU A 48 6.19 -19.84 14.22
N ALA A 49 6.15 -19.14 13.09
CA ALA A 49 5.07 -18.20 12.75
C ALA A 49 3.72 -18.92 12.77
N SER A 50 3.62 -20.07 12.10
CA SER A 50 2.42 -20.90 12.09
C SER A 50 2.02 -21.41 13.48
N ARG A 51 3.00 -21.77 14.32
CA ARG A 51 2.75 -22.17 15.71
C ARG A 51 2.21 -21.00 16.54
N ARG A 52 2.83 -19.83 16.46
CA ARG A 52 2.44 -18.61 17.20
C ARG A 52 1.09 -18.06 16.74
N LEU A 53 0.80 -18.12 15.45
CA LEU A 53 -0.50 -17.77 14.89
C LEU A 53 -1.59 -18.63 15.53
N ARG A 54 -1.47 -19.96 15.46
CA ARG A 54 -2.44 -20.89 16.06
C ARG A 54 -2.61 -20.66 17.55
N ALA A 55 -1.50 -20.49 18.27
CA ALA A 55 -1.54 -20.22 19.71
C ALA A 55 -2.27 -18.90 20.02
N SER A 56 -2.07 -17.86 19.20
CA SER A 56 -2.75 -16.57 19.35
C SER A 56 -4.26 -16.69 19.07
N VAL A 57 -4.63 -17.36 17.98
CA VAL A 57 -6.03 -17.63 17.64
C VAL A 57 -6.72 -18.41 18.76
N ALA A 58 -6.12 -19.50 19.24
CA ALA A 58 -6.69 -20.32 20.31
C ALA A 58 -6.79 -19.58 21.65
N LYS A 59 -5.80 -18.73 21.98
CA LYS A 59 -5.77 -17.96 23.23
C LYS A 59 -6.81 -16.84 23.24
N HIS A 60 -6.98 -16.17 22.10
CA HIS A 60 -7.74 -14.94 22.02
C HIS A 60 -9.15 -15.11 21.47
N LEU A 61 -9.46 -16.23 20.79
CA LEU A 61 -10.77 -16.49 20.17
C LEU A 61 -11.29 -15.25 19.41
N PRO A 62 -10.52 -14.75 18.42
CA PRO A 62 -10.84 -13.49 17.76
C PRO A 62 -12.07 -13.62 16.85
N ASP A 63 -12.79 -12.51 16.69
CA ASP A 63 -13.89 -12.34 15.76
C ASP A 63 -13.40 -12.01 14.34
N ALA A 64 -12.15 -11.53 14.19
CA ALA A 64 -11.48 -11.38 12.90
C ALA A 64 -9.95 -11.53 13.05
N VAL A 65 -9.27 -12.03 12.01
CA VAL A 65 -7.80 -12.20 12.00
C VAL A 65 -7.17 -11.60 10.77
N ILE A 66 -6.32 -10.59 10.95
CA ILE A 66 -5.63 -9.93 9.85
C ILE A 66 -4.12 -10.18 10.01
N VAL A 67 -3.54 -10.87 9.04
CA VAL A 67 -2.08 -10.97 8.91
C VAL A 67 -1.61 -9.75 8.15
N VAL A 68 -0.59 -9.08 8.68
CA VAL A 68 0.06 -7.92 8.09
C VAL A 68 1.50 -8.28 7.79
N ALA A 69 1.97 -7.94 6.59
CA ALA A 69 3.37 -8.14 6.21
C ALA A 69 3.88 -6.96 5.39
N THR A 70 5.16 -6.65 5.52
CA THR A 70 5.80 -5.65 4.66
C THR A 70 6.11 -6.28 3.30
N ARG A 71 5.75 -5.58 2.20
CA ARG A 71 6.16 -5.92 0.84
C ARG A 71 7.17 -4.86 0.36
N PRO A 72 8.47 -5.19 0.21
CA PRO A 72 9.52 -4.20 -0.04
C PRO A 72 9.35 -3.32 -1.29
N ASP A 73 8.70 -3.85 -2.32
CA ASP A 73 8.45 -3.19 -3.60
C ASP A 73 7.05 -2.57 -3.71
N ALA A 74 6.22 -2.69 -2.67
CA ALA A 74 4.88 -2.14 -2.67
C ALA A 74 4.90 -0.61 -2.57
N THR A 75 4.13 0.03 -3.45
CA THR A 75 3.84 1.47 -3.41
C THR A 75 2.44 1.78 -2.88
N ALA A 76 1.65 0.76 -2.57
CA ALA A 76 0.26 0.86 -2.11
C ALA A 76 -0.07 -0.30 -1.15
N VAL A 77 -1.11 -0.12 -0.33
CA VAL A 77 -1.66 -1.20 0.50
C VAL A 77 -2.22 -2.29 -0.41
N THR A 78 -1.77 -3.53 -0.23
CA THR A 78 -2.25 -4.65 -1.04
C THR A 78 -3.15 -5.56 -0.22
N ILE A 79 -4.38 -5.74 -0.67
CA ILE A 79 -5.35 -6.67 -0.09
C ILE A 79 -5.23 -7.99 -0.85
N GLU A 80 -4.67 -9.00 -0.19
CA GLU A 80 -4.44 -10.31 -0.82
C GLU A 80 -5.72 -11.15 -0.79
N ARG A 81 -6.12 -11.62 -1.97
CA ARG A 81 -7.36 -12.37 -2.16
C ARG A 81 -7.15 -13.86 -2.20
N LEU A 82 -5.97 -14.34 -2.56
CA LEU A 82 -5.69 -15.75 -2.74
C LEU A 82 -4.38 -16.15 -2.04
N ALA A 83 -4.48 -17.08 -1.10
CA ALA A 83 -3.34 -17.80 -0.55
C ALA A 83 -3.09 -19.04 -1.42
N VAL A 84 -1.84 -19.33 -1.78
CA VAL A 84 -1.47 -20.50 -2.59
C VAL A 84 -0.76 -21.54 -1.73
N ASN A 85 -1.01 -22.83 -1.98
CA ASN A 85 -0.39 -23.95 -1.25
C ASN A 85 1.04 -24.23 -1.75
N LEU A 86 1.92 -23.23 -1.68
CA LEU A 86 3.29 -23.31 -2.16
C LEU A 86 4.21 -22.49 -1.26
N ASP A 87 5.20 -23.18 -0.70
CA ASP A 87 6.40 -22.60 -0.11
C ASP A 87 7.54 -22.73 -1.13
N ASP A 88 7.95 -21.58 -1.67
CA ASP A 88 9.11 -21.44 -2.55
C ASP A 88 9.87 -20.18 -2.17
N ALA A 89 10.93 -20.36 -1.36
CA ALA A 89 11.61 -19.29 -0.65
C ALA A 89 12.95 -18.94 -1.32
N PRO A 90 13.10 -17.70 -1.85
CA PRO A 90 14.37 -17.28 -2.45
C PRO A 90 15.48 -17.07 -1.41
N VAL A 91 15.11 -16.87 -0.15
CA VAL A 91 16.01 -16.67 1.00
C VAL A 91 15.56 -17.53 2.17
N ALA A 92 16.51 -17.92 3.01
CA ALA A 92 16.22 -18.64 4.24
C ALA A 92 15.49 -17.75 5.27
N ASP A 93 14.63 -18.38 6.06
CA ASP A 93 13.94 -17.75 7.18
C ASP A 93 14.88 -17.51 8.38
N ALA A 94 14.37 -16.90 9.47
CA ALA A 94 15.17 -16.60 10.66
C ALA A 94 15.75 -17.84 11.38
N HIS A 95 15.25 -19.04 11.10
CA HIS A 95 15.77 -20.30 11.64
C HIS A 95 16.57 -21.11 10.61
N GLY A 96 16.83 -20.54 9.43
CA GLY A 96 17.60 -21.16 8.36
C GLY A 96 16.81 -22.10 7.45
N ALA A 97 15.48 -22.16 7.57
CA ALA A 97 14.65 -22.95 6.66
C ALA A 97 14.46 -22.21 5.33
N GLN A 98 14.73 -22.91 4.23
CA GLN A 98 14.53 -22.41 2.88
C GLN A 98 13.79 -23.47 2.05
N PRO A 99 12.46 -23.58 2.19
CA PRO A 99 11.68 -24.51 1.39
C PRO A 99 11.76 -24.14 -0.11
N MET A 100 11.75 -25.16 -0.97
CA MET A 100 11.84 -25.03 -2.42
C MET A 100 10.77 -25.93 -3.05
N ASP A 101 9.88 -25.35 -3.85
CA ASP A 101 8.81 -26.06 -4.56
C ASP A 101 8.02 -27.05 -3.68
N ALA A 102 7.73 -26.68 -2.44
CA ALA A 102 7.10 -27.56 -1.47
C ALA A 102 5.65 -27.13 -1.19
N PRO A 103 4.68 -28.06 -1.06
CA PRO A 103 3.36 -27.69 -0.58
C PRO A 103 3.43 -27.28 0.90
N ILE A 104 2.74 -26.20 1.27
CA ILE A 104 2.58 -25.78 2.67
C ILE A 104 1.89 -26.89 3.46
N VAL A 105 0.86 -27.49 2.88
CA VAL A 105 0.15 -28.65 3.42
C VAL A 105 -0.05 -29.70 2.31
N ALA A 106 0.60 -30.85 2.47
CA ALA A 106 0.43 -31.97 1.55
C ALA A 106 -1.04 -32.41 1.42
N GLY A 107 -1.52 -32.53 0.19
CA GLY A 107 -2.89 -32.98 -0.11
C GLY A 107 -4.00 -31.95 0.12
N ALA A 108 -3.66 -30.73 0.53
CA ALA A 108 -4.64 -29.65 0.70
C ALA A 108 -4.91 -28.91 -0.63
N PRO A 109 -6.03 -28.16 -0.75
CA PRO A 109 -6.37 -27.41 -1.96
C PRO A 109 -5.25 -26.50 -2.45
N ALA A 110 -5.12 -26.31 -3.76
CA ALA A 110 -4.04 -25.51 -4.35
C ALA A 110 -4.06 -24.03 -3.92
N GLY A 111 -5.23 -23.51 -3.55
CA GLY A 111 -5.35 -22.16 -3.01
C GLY A 111 -6.62 -21.97 -2.18
N LEU A 112 -6.60 -20.94 -1.33
CA LEU A 112 -7.67 -20.57 -0.42
C LEU A 112 -7.95 -19.08 -0.55
N TRP A 113 -9.23 -18.71 -0.70
CA TRP A 113 -9.64 -17.31 -0.78
C TRP A 113 -9.58 -16.64 0.58
N THR A 114 -9.24 -15.35 0.60
CA THR A 114 -9.50 -14.46 1.75
C THR A 114 -10.99 -14.47 2.09
N THR A 115 -11.31 -14.33 3.37
CA THR A 115 -12.68 -14.12 3.86
C THR A 115 -12.90 -12.67 4.32
N LEU A 116 -11.89 -11.81 4.18
CA LEU A 116 -12.07 -10.37 4.34
C LEU A 116 -12.96 -9.79 3.22
N PRO A 117 -13.75 -8.73 3.49
CA PRO A 117 -14.58 -8.05 2.51
C PRO A 117 -13.72 -7.19 1.56
N SER A 118 -12.97 -7.86 0.67
CA SER A 118 -11.85 -7.25 -0.05
C SER A 118 -12.23 -6.02 -0.90
N ARG A 119 -13.44 -5.97 -1.47
CA ARG A 119 -13.87 -4.83 -2.30
C ARG A 119 -14.24 -3.64 -1.42
N GLU A 120 -14.95 -3.91 -0.33
CA GLU A 120 -15.32 -2.91 0.67
C GLU A 120 -14.07 -2.30 1.30
N LEU A 121 -13.03 -3.11 1.56
CA LEU A 121 -11.73 -2.60 2.04
C LEU A 121 -11.07 -1.69 1.02
N LEU A 122 -11.09 -2.06 -0.27
CA LEU A 122 -10.54 -1.22 -1.33
C LEU A 122 -11.26 0.13 -1.40
N GLU A 123 -12.60 0.10 -1.41
CA GLU A 123 -13.43 1.31 -1.48
C GLU A 123 -13.23 2.21 -0.26
N ALA A 124 -13.14 1.63 0.95
CA ALA A 124 -12.91 2.39 2.18
C ALA A 124 -11.53 3.07 2.22
N LEU A 125 -10.49 2.39 1.73
CA LEU A 125 -9.15 2.97 1.62
C LEU A 125 -9.11 4.08 0.57
N ASP A 126 -9.73 3.88 -0.60
CA ASP A 126 -9.79 4.88 -1.67
C ASP A 126 -10.57 6.13 -1.24
N ALA A 127 -11.68 5.97 -0.52
CA ALA A 127 -12.45 7.08 0.03
C ALA A 127 -11.65 7.98 0.99
N ARG A 128 -10.60 7.43 1.62
CA ARG A 128 -9.67 8.17 2.49
C ARG A 128 -8.41 8.65 1.76
N GLY A 129 -8.33 8.46 0.45
CA GLY A 129 -7.16 8.80 -0.35
C GLY A 129 -5.93 7.97 0.03
N LEU A 130 -6.10 6.73 0.49
CA LEU A 130 -5.02 5.81 0.81
C LEU A 130 -4.83 4.83 -0.36
N PRO A 131 -3.77 4.97 -1.19
CA PRO A 131 -3.49 4.06 -2.28
C PRO A 131 -3.56 2.58 -1.86
N ALA A 132 -4.46 1.85 -2.51
CA ALA A 132 -4.68 0.44 -2.26
C ALA A 132 -5.00 -0.33 -3.55
N GLN A 133 -4.74 -1.64 -3.54
CA GLN A 133 -5.01 -2.52 -4.68
C GLN A 133 -5.41 -3.93 -4.22
N LEU A 134 -6.14 -4.64 -5.07
CA LEU A 134 -6.43 -6.05 -4.89
C LEU A 134 -5.37 -6.90 -5.57
N SER A 135 -4.97 -7.99 -4.92
CA SER A 135 -4.01 -8.95 -5.49
C SER A 135 -4.54 -10.38 -5.35
N VAL A 136 -4.15 -11.24 -6.30
CA VAL A 136 -4.36 -12.70 -6.24
C VAL A 136 -3.02 -13.44 -6.15
N ASN A 137 -1.94 -12.71 -5.87
CA ASN A 137 -0.59 -13.24 -5.75
C ASN A 137 0.08 -12.66 -4.51
N ALA A 138 -0.04 -13.36 -3.40
CA ALA A 138 0.66 -13.05 -2.15
C ALA A 138 2.15 -13.45 -2.18
N GLY A 139 2.65 -13.95 -3.31
CA GLY A 139 3.93 -14.63 -3.45
C GLY A 139 3.89 -16.07 -2.92
N SER A 140 5.06 -16.69 -2.82
CA SER A 140 5.29 -18.06 -2.31
C SER A 140 6.17 -18.08 -1.06
N GLY A 141 6.42 -16.91 -0.46
CA GLY A 141 7.24 -16.77 0.75
C GLY A 141 6.42 -16.87 2.04
N LEU A 142 7.06 -16.51 3.15
CA LEU A 142 6.52 -16.66 4.50
C LEU A 142 5.15 -15.96 4.72
N ALA A 143 4.91 -14.80 4.12
CA ALA A 143 3.62 -14.12 4.22
C ALA A 143 2.48 -14.97 3.64
N ASN A 144 2.69 -15.55 2.45
CA ASN A 144 1.76 -16.49 1.84
C ASN A 144 1.61 -17.77 2.68
N HIS A 145 2.70 -18.30 3.23
CA HIS A 145 2.65 -19.45 4.14
C HIS A 145 1.67 -19.24 5.30
N VAL A 146 1.87 -18.14 6.03
CA VAL A 146 1.05 -17.80 7.20
C VAL A 146 -0.40 -17.53 6.78
N PHE A 147 -0.61 -16.85 5.65
CA PHE A 147 -1.95 -16.62 5.10
C PHE A 147 -2.68 -17.93 4.75
N TYR A 148 -2.01 -18.85 4.07
CA TYR A 148 -2.60 -20.15 3.73
C TYR A 148 -2.94 -20.97 4.97
N VAL A 149 -2.02 -21.02 5.94
CA VAL A 149 -2.26 -21.67 7.23
C VAL A 149 -3.46 -21.02 7.93
N LEU A 150 -3.53 -19.69 7.99
CA LEU A 150 -4.66 -18.98 8.59
C LEU A 150 -6.00 -19.36 7.96
N GLN A 151 -6.13 -19.26 6.63
CA GLN A 151 -7.38 -19.57 5.95
C GLN A 151 -7.81 -21.01 6.18
N ARG A 152 -6.86 -21.94 6.21
CA ARG A 152 -7.15 -23.34 6.49
C ARG A 152 -7.66 -23.55 7.91
N GLU A 153 -7.03 -22.95 8.91
CA GLU A 153 -7.40 -23.12 10.32
C GLU A 153 -8.78 -22.51 10.62
N LEU A 154 -9.15 -21.43 9.93
CA LEU A 154 -10.43 -20.73 10.13
C LEU A 154 -11.54 -21.13 9.16
N ALA A 155 -11.27 -22.03 8.21
CA ALA A 155 -12.20 -22.42 7.15
C ALA A 155 -13.58 -22.85 7.66
N GLU A 156 -13.62 -23.52 8.82
CA GLU A 156 -14.85 -24.04 9.42
C GLU A 156 -15.50 -23.08 10.42
N TRP A 157 -14.81 -22.00 10.79
CA TRP A 157 -15.23 -21.12 11.90
C TRP A 157 -15.95 -19.87 11.42
N GLY A 158 -15.87 -19.55 10.12
CA GLY A 158 -16.51 -18.37 9.54
C GLY A 158 -15.95 -17.04 10.06
N VAL A 159 -14.79 -17.05 10.70
CA VAL A 159 -14.07 -15.86 11.16
C VAL A 159 -13.47 -15.16 9.94
N PRO A 160 -13.79 -13.87 9.67
CA PRO A 160 -13.15 -13.09 8.63
C PRO A 160 -11.64 -13.05 8.83
N SER A 161 -10.90 -13.43 7.78
CA SER A 161 -9.46 -13.55 7.84
C SER A 161 -8.78 -13.36 6.50
N GLY A 162 -7.59 -12.79 6.54
CA GLY A 162 -6.85 -12.47 5.32
C GLY A 162 -5.47 -11.89 5.57
N LEU A 163 -4.79 -11.58 4.46
CA LEU A 163 -3.47 -10.96 4.44
C LEU A 163 -3.56 -9.56 3.81
N ILE A 164 -2.95 -8.60 4.50
CA ILE A 164 -2.73 -7.24 4.04
C ILE A 164 -1.22 -7.03 3.93
N GLN A 165 -0.74 -6.60 2.78
CA GLN A 165 0.66 -6.25 2.60
C GLN A 165 0.84 -4.74 2.51
N LEU A 166 1.76 -4.21 3.30
CA LEU A 166 2.02 -2.78 3.41
C LEU A 166 3.32 -2.40 2.69
N PRO A 167 3.40 -1.18 2.12
CA PRO A 167 4.66 -0.56 1.75
C PRO A 167 5.65 -0.51 2.92
N PRO A 168 6.96 -0.46 2.64
CA PRO A 168 7.96 -0.35 3.70
C PRO A 168 7.97 1.06 4.32
N THR A 169 8.49 1.18 5.55
CA THR A 169 8.70 2.47 6.24
C THR A 169 10.06 3.10 5.95
N ALA A 170 10.96 2.34 5.33
CA ALA A 170 12.23 2.82 4.81
C ALA A 170 12.43 2.29 3.38
N PRO A 171 13.00 3.10 2.47
CA PRO A 171 13.17 2.66 1.09
C PRO A 171 14.18 1.51 1.03
N SER A 172 13.81 0.42 0.37
CA SER A 172 14.69 -0.75 0.20
C SER A 172 15.78 -0.53 -0.86
N ALA A 173 15.62 0.50 -1.71
CA ALA A 173 16.58 0.90 -2.75
C ALA A 173 16.49 2.42 -3.01
N PRO A 174 17.52 3.05 -3.61
CA PRO A 174 17.46 4.45 -4.02
C PRO A 174 16.27 4.71 -4.95
N GLY A 175 15.41 5.68 -4.60
CA GLY A 175 14.18 5.97 -5.34
C GLY A 175 12.98 5.08 -5.02
N GLY A 176 13.11 4.15 -4.06
CA GLY A 176 11.99 3.36 -3.56
C GLY A 176 10.98 4.21 -2.77
N VAL A 177 9.72 3.79 -2.79
CA VAL A 177 8.65 4.40 -1.99
C VAL A 177 8.77 3.91 -0.54
N ALA A 178 8.64 4.83 0.41
CA ALA A 178 8.54 4.52 1.83
C ALA A 178 7.50 5.43 2.48
N LEU A 179 6.67 4.86 3.36
CA LEU A 179 5.58 5.58 4.00
C LEU A 179 5.80 5.68 5.50
N PRO A 180 5.40 6.79 6.15
CA PRO A 180 5.39 6.88 7.61
C PRO A 180 4.53 5.77 8.22
N ALA A 181 4.98 5.20 9.33
CA ALA A 181 4.27 4.11 10.01
C ALA A 181 2.87 4.55 10.49
N GLU A 182 2.68 5.85 10.77
CA GLU A 182 1.42 6.45 11.16
C GLU A 182 0.40 6.41 10.02
N VAL A 183 0.83 6.67 8.78
CA VAL A 183 -0.03 6.58 7.59
C VAL A 183 -0.46 5.14 7.36
N LEU A 184 0.46 4.19 7.53
CA LEU A 184 0.18 2.77 7.45
C LEU A 184 -0.77 2.31 8.56
N ALA A 185 -0.63 2.84 9.78
CA ALA A 185 -1.52 2.55 10.89
C ALA A 185 -2.95 3.06 10.63
N GLU A 186 -3.11 4.23 9.99
CA GLU A 186 -4.41 4.74 9.57
C GLU A 186 -5.06 3.88 8.47
N ALA A 187 -4.27 3.31 7.56
CA ALA A 187 -4.77 2.31 6.62
C ALA A 187 -5.26 1.04 7.34
N LEU A 188 -4.49 0.54 8.32
CA LEU A 188 -4.93 -0.61 9.12
C LEU A 188 -6.17 -0.29 9.95
N ARG A 189 -6.30 0.92 10.49
CA ARG A 189 -7.51 1.39 11.20
C ARG A 189 -8.73 1.27 10.31
N THR A 190 -8.64 1.84 9.10
CA THR A 190 -9.71 1.80 8.09
C THR A 190 -10.10 0.37 7.75
N ILE A 191 -9.11 -0.52 7.59
CA ILE A 191 -9.33 -1.94 7.32
C ILE A 191 -10.08 -2.61 8.46
N VAL A 192 -9.65 -2.39 9.71
CA VAL A 192 -10.28 -2.99 10.89
C VAL A 192 -11.72 -2.53 11.04
N GLU A 193 -11.99 -1.23 10.92
CA GLU A 193 -13.34 -0.68 11.01
C GLU A 193 -14.27 -1.25 9.95
N THR A 194 -13.78 -1.33 8.71
CA THR A 194 -14.53 -1.93 7.60
C THR A 194 -14.83 -3.42 7.83
N VAL A 195 -13.87 -4.18 8.38
CA VAL A 195 -14.08 -5.60 8.74
C VAL A 195 -15.11 -5.75 9.85
N LEU A 196 -15.16 -4.83 10.80
CA LEU A 196 -16.14 -4.80 11.88
C LEU A 196 -17.52 -4.30 11.43
N GLY A 197 -17.63 -3.75 10.21
CA GLY A 197 -18.84 -3.09 9.73
C GLY A 197 -19.13 -1.77 10.45
N GLU A 198 -18.10 -1.12 10.97
CA GLU A 198 -18.20 0.19 11.62
C GLU A 198 -18.04 1.30 10.58
N GLU A 199 -18.92 2.31 10.62
CA GLU A 199 -18.66 3.58 9.93
C GLU A 199 -17.71 4.41 10.81
N HIS A 200 -16.55 4.80 10.28
CA HIS A 200 -15.58 5.62 11.01
C HIS A 200 -16.21 6.98 11.37
N ALA A 201 -16.38 7.24 12.65
CA ALA A 201 -16.64 8.59 13.14
C ALA A 201 -15.33 9.38 12.98
N GLU A 202 -15.34 10.39 12.10
CA GLU A 202 -14.25 11.38 12.04
C GLU A 202 -13.95 11.85 13.47
N PRO A 203 -12.68 11.81 13.93
CA PRO A 203 -12.35 12.23 15.27
C PRO A 203 -12.88 13.65 15.44
N ALA A 204 -13.80 13.84 16.38
CA ALA A 204 -14.38 15.14 16.63
C ALA A 204 -13.22 16.15 16.78
N PRO A 205 -13.26 17.28 16.06
CA PRO A 205 -12.24 18.31 16.22
C PRO A 205 -12.12 18.61 17.72
N PRO A 206 -10.89 18.79 18.25
CA PRO A 206 -10.72 19.08 19.66
C PRO A 206 -11.69 20.20 20.03
N GLU A 207 -12.59 19.93 20.98
CA GLU A 207 -13.53 20.95 21.45
C GLU A 207 -12.70 22.21 21.71
N PRO A 208 -13.04 23.36 21.09
CA PRO A 208 -12.29 24.57 21.34
C PRO A 208 -12.34 24.77 22.84
N ALA A 209 -11.15 24.75 23.48
CA ALA A 209 -11.03 24.98 24.90
C ALA A 209 -11.88 26.21 25.22
N ALA A 210 -12.91 26.02 26.04
CA ALA A 210 -13.76 27.12 26.47
C ALA A 210 -12.82 28.23 26.92
N PRO A 211 -12.99 29.47 26.45
CA PRO A 211 -12.12 30.55 26.89
C PRO A 211 -12.18 30.56 28.42
N GLU A 212 -11.05 30.28 29.07
CA GLU A 212 -10.89 30.53 30.49
C GLU A 212 -11.10 32.03 30.66
N TYR A 213 -12.34 32.40 30.95
CA TYR A 213 -12.71 33.73 31.38
C TYR A 213 -12.14 33.87 32.79
N ASP A 214 -10.90 34.31 32.87
CA ASP A 214 -10.31 34.77 34.11
C ASP A 214 -11.07 36.03 34.56
N ALA A 215 -12.06 35.80 35.43
CA ALA A 215 -12.91 36.85 35.98
C ALA A 215 -12.16 37.81 36.91
N ASP A 216 -10.87 37.58 37.19
CA ASP A 216 -10.04 38.45 38.04
C ASP A 216 -9.10 39.38 37.26
N ALA A 217 -9.07 39.33 35.92
CA ALA A 217 -8.33 40.28 35.10
C ALA A 217 -9.08 41.61 34.89
N THR A 218 -9.58 42.22 35.97
CA THR A 218 -10.10 43.60 35.94
C THR A 218 -9.49 44.42 37.07
N GLN A 219 -8.34 45.03 36.82
CA GLN A 219 -7.89 46.23 37.55
C GLN A 219 -7.32 47.26 36.57
N PRO A 220 -7.79 48.52 36.62
CA PRO A 220 -7.40 49.57 35.69
C PRO A 220 -6.11 50.26 36.18
N PHE A 221 -5.04 50.22 35.38
CA PHE A 221 -3.96 51.20 35.51
C PHE A 221 -4.30 52.45 34.69
N LEU A 222 -5.16 53.30 35.28
CA LEU A 222 -5.23 54.71 34.92
C LEU A 222 -4.00 55.41 35.52
N MET A 223 -3.02 55.75 34.68
CA MET A 223 -2.07 56.82 35.03
C MET A 223 -2.62 58.16 34.52
N PRO A 224 -2.56 59.23 35.33
CA PRO A 224 -2.96 60.56 34.89
C PRO A 224 -1.88 61.16 33.98
N ILE A 225 -2.26 61.56 32.77
CA ILE A 225 -1.42 62.41 31.92
C ILE A 225 -1.57 63.85 32.43
N SER A 226 -0.50 64.39 33.01
CA SER A 226 -0.40 65.82 33.30
C SER A 226 0.14 66.58 32.08
N ASP A 227 -0.61 67.62 31.74
CA ASP A 227 -0.32 68.80 30.92
C ASP A 227 -0.35 68.72 29.37
N PRO A 228 -0.84 69.81 28.71
CA PRO A 228 -1.27 69.78 27.32
C PRO A 228 -0.17 70.27 26.37
N ILE A 229 -0.02 69.63 25.21
CA ILE A 229 0.74 70.23 24.10
C ILE A 229 -0.24 70.88 23.14
N ALA A 230 -0.05 72.19 23.01
CA ALA A 230 -0.81 73.11 22.20
C ALA A 230 -0.72 72.80 20.70
N THR A 231 -1.80 73.15 20.02
CA THR A 231 -1.94 73.32 18.58
C THR A 231 -1.00 74.39 18.02
N GLU A 232 -0.31 74.09 16.93
CA GLU A 232 0.11 75.01 15.85
C GLU A 232 0.50 74.12 14.64
N SER A 233 -0.28 74.09 13.55
CA SER A 233 -0.27 75.02 12.41
C SER A 233 1.03 74.98 11.56
N ALA A 234 0.92 74.24 10.45
CA ALA A 234 1.55 74.41 9.12
C ALA A 234 2.97 75.00 8.97
N ALA A 235 3.87 74.25 8.32
CA ALA A 235 4.52 74.65 7.05
C ALA A 235 5.45 73.55 6.50
N GLU A 236 5.32 73.29 5.20
CA GLU A 236 6.36 73.00 4.19
C GLU A 236 7.44 71.93 4.46
N SER A 237 7.43 70.85 3.67
CA SER A 237 8.37 70.62 2.55
C SER A 237 8.34 69.15 2.08
N ALA A 238 8.16 68.94 0.78
CA ALA A 238 8.32 67.68 0.03
C ALA A 238 9.85 67.34 -0.16
N PRO A 239 10.31 66.27 -0.86
CA PRO A 239 9.57 65.31 -1.71
C PRO A 239 9.99 63.81 -1.65
N GLU A 240 9.12 62.97 -2.22
CA GLU A 240 9.36 61.88 -3.19
C GLU A 240 10.64 61.02 -3.08
N LEU A 241 10.49 59.71 -2.85
CA LEU A 241 11.45 58.72 -3.36
C LEU A 241 10.77 57.46 -3.89
N ALA A 242 11.06 57.21 -5.15
CA ALA A 242 10.51 56.21 -6.04
C ALA A 242 11.03 54.78 -5.76
N ALA A 243 10.25 53.83 -6.28
CA ALA A 243 10.53 52.41 -6.34
C ALA A 243 11.83 52.08 -7.10
N ALA A 244 12.55 51.07 -6.61
CA ALA A 244 13.51 50.29 -7.37
C ALA A 244 13.42 48.81 -6.96
N PRO A 245 13.27 47.86 -7.90
CA PRO A 245 13.28 46.44 -7.61
C PRO A 245 14.73 45.92 -7.52
N LEU A 246 15.01 45.12 -6.50
CA LEU A 246 16.26 44.35 -6.41
C LEU A 246 16.17 43.12 -7.30
N SER A 247 16.83 43.21 -8.46
CA SER A 247 17.21 42.08 -9.30
C SER A 247 18.44 41.39 -8.71
N VAL A 248 18.34 40.09 -8.44
CA VAL A 248 19.50 39.24 -8.16
C VAL A 248 19.46 38.07 -9.14
N ALA A 249 20.33 38.15 -10.15
CA ALA A 249 20.61 37.05 -11.06
C ALA A 249 21.57 36.05 -10.39
N PRO A 250 21.37 34.73 -10.55
CA PRO A 250 22.42 33.76 -10.26
C PRO A 250 23.41 33.66 -11.43
N THR A 251 24.69 33.85 -11.10
CA THR A 251 25.87 33.69 -11.94
C THR A 251 26.01 32.25 -12.46
N LEU A 252 26.08 32.10 -13.79
CA LEU A 252 26.55 30.89 -14.47
C LEU A 252 28.09 30.86 -14.49
N ALA A 253 28.66 29.72 -14.10
CA ALA A 253 30.06 29.36 -14.29
C ALA A 253 30.14 28.09 -15.18
N PRO A 254 31.28 27.86 -15.87
CA PRO A 254 31.26 27.46 -17.29
C PRO A 254 31.28 25.95 -17.57
N THR A 255 30.82 25.66 -18.79
CA THR A 255 30.87 24.44 -19.59
C THR A 255 32.12 23.58 -19.40
N ALA A 256 31.90 22.33 -18.99
CA ALA A 256 32.86 21.23 -19.13
C ALA A 256 32.32 20.23 -20.17
N ALA A 257 33.25 19.76 -21.00
CA ALA A 257 33.03 19.04 -22.24
C ALA A 257 32.37 17.65 -22.09
N SER A 258 31.61 17.28 -23.11
CA SER A 258 31.05 15.95 -23.34
C SER A 258 32.13 14.86 -23.35
N PRO A 259 31.87 13.68 -22.77
CA PRO A 259 32.50 12.44 -23.19
C PRO A 259 31.61 11.69 -24.18
N SER A 260 32.25 11.32 -25.29
CA SER A 260 31.73 10.56 -26.42
C SER A 260 31.25 9.15 -26.03
N GLU A 261 30.26 8.67 -26.78
CA GLU A 261 29.74 7.30 -26.77
C GLU A 261 30.86 6.24 -26.89
N PRO A 262 30.83 5.15 -26.10
CA PRO A 262 31.59 3.96 -26.43
C PRO A 262 30.85 3.15 -27.51
N SER A 263 31.52 2.98 -28.63
CA SER A 263 31.10 2.12 -29.74
C SER A 263 30.92 0.66 -29.32
N ASP A 264 29.87 0.08 -29.87
CA ASP A 264 29.48 -1.33 -29.91
C ASP A 264 30.66 -2.30 -30.17
N PRO A 265 30.99 -3.21 -29.24
CA PRO A 265 31.83 -4.35 -29.54
C PRO A 265 30.97 -5.45 -30.15
N GLY A 266 31.09 -5.59 -31.48
CA GLY A 266 30.38 -6.58 -32.28
C GLY A 266 30.36 -7.99 -31.67
N LEU A 267 29.17 -8.59 -31.73
CA LEU A 267 28.92 -10.00 -31.44
C LEU A 267 29.78 -10.90 -32.34
N PRO A 268 30.52 -11.89 -31.81
CA PRO A 268 31.09 -12.93 -32.66
C PRO A 268 29.96 -13.80 -33.25
N PRO A 269 30.10 -14.30 -34.50
CA PRO A 269 29.08 -15.16 -35.09
C PRO A 269 28.94 -16.45 -34.27
N ALA A 270 27.69 -16.80 -33.96
CA ALA A 270 27.37 -18.04 -33.27
C ALA A 270 27.93 -19.23 -34.07
N ALA A 271 28.84 -19.97 -33.46
CA ALA A 271 29.31 -21.25 -33.97
C ALA A 271 28.11 -22.20 -34.13
N GLY A 272 28.02 -22.84 -35.30
CA GLY A 272 26.91 -23.68 -35.71
C GLY A 272 26.56 -24.76 -34.68
N ARG A 273 25.26 -24.83 -34.33
CA ARG A 273 24.69 -26.03 -33.72
C ARG A 273 24.40 -27.04 -34.85
N PRO A 274 24.73 -28.32 -34.68
CA PRO A 274 24.37 -29.34 -35.66
C PRO A 274 22.84 -29.50 -35.69
N GLU A 275 22.26 -29.36 -36.87
CA GLU A 275 20.88 -29.76 -37.14
C GLU A 275 20.75 -31.26 -36.87
N THR A 276 20.06 -31.61 -35.79
CA THR A 276 19.58 -32.95 -35.54
C THR A 276 18.06 -32.88 -35.48
N SER A 277 17.43 -33.29 -36.59
CA SER A 277 15.98 -33.46 -36.69
C SER A 277 15.55 -34.61 -35.78
N HIS A 278 15.05 -34.28 -34.59
CA HIS A 278 14.28 -35.21 -33.77
C HIS A 278 12.79 -34.91 -33.96
N PRO A 279 11.94 -35.92 -34.20
CA PRO A 279 10.51 -35.71 -34.35
C PRO A 279 9.92 -35.18 -33.04
N VAL A 280 9.12 -34.12 -33.13
CA VAL A 280 8.34 -33.56 -32.02
C VAL A 280 7.35 -34.63 -31.56
N VAL A 281 7.58 -35.19 -30.36
CA VAL A 281 6.61 -36.07 -29.69
C VAL A 281 5.66 -35.19 -28.89
N VAL A 282 4.41 -35.10 -29.34
CA VAL A 282 3.33 -34.42 -28.61
C VAL A 282 2.82 -35.36 -27.50
N PRO A 283 2.70 -34.92 -26.24
CA PRO A 283 2.17 -35.76 -25.17
C PRO A 283 0.66 -36.06 -25.36
N PRO A 284 0.15 -37.21 -24.88
CA PRO A 284 -1.13 -37.78 -25.33
C PRO A 284 -2.39 -37.19 -24.66
N TRP A 285 -2.28 -36.09 -23.91
CA TRP A 285 -3.44 -35.49 -23.25
C TRP A 285 -4.04 -34.37 -24.11
N GLY A 286 -4.71 -34.78 -25.19
CA GLY A 286 -5.76 -33.97 -25.82
C GLY A 286 -7.12 -34.27 -25.15
N PRO A 287 -8.10 -33.34 -25.19
CA PRO A 287 -9.39 -33.54 -24.56
C PRO A 287 -10.06 -34.80 -25.12
N THR A 288 -10.31 -35.75 -24.22
CA THR A 288 -11.10 -36.94 -24.51
C THR A 288 -12.53 -36.53 -24.77
N SER A 289 -13.10 -37.17 -25.79
CA SER A 289 -14.42 -36.92 -26.36
C SER A 289 -15.50 -36.76 -25.29
N GLY A 290 -16.07 -35.57 -25.21
CA GLY A 290 -17.37 -35.28 -24.61
C GLY A 290 -18.08 -34.33 -25.56
N GLU A 291 -19.27 -34.73 -26.02
CA GLU A 291 -20.05 -34.07 -27.07
C GLU A 291 -20.20 -32.56 -26.85
N VAL A 292 -19.77 -31.76 -27.82
CA VAL A 292 -20.15 -30.35 -27.95
C VAL A 292 -21.49 -30.33 -28.69
N PRO A 293 -22.59 -29.80 -28.12
CA PRO A 293 -23.85 -29.76 -28.84
C PRO A 293 -23.74 -28.80 -30.04
N ALA A 294 -24.21 -29.27 -31.20
CA ALA A 294 -24.17 -28.53 -32.45
C ALA A 294 -25.04 -27.26 -32.35
N LEU A 295 -24.41 -26.10 -32.56
CA LEU A 295 -25.12 -24.84 -32.75
C LEU A 295 -25.71 -24.85 -34.17
N GLU A 296 -27.04 -24.79 -34.27
CA GLU A 296 -27.75 -24.67 -35.55
C GLU A 296 -27.34 -23.39 -36.30
N ALA A 297 -27.17 -23.54 -37.62
CA ALA A 297 -26.76 -22.49 -38.54
C ALA A 297 -27.82 -21.36 -38.61
N ALA A 298 -27.45 -20.17 -38.14
CA ALA A 298 -28.15 -18.94 -38.47
C ALA A 298 -27.63 -18.38 -39.81
N ALA A 299 -28.58 -17.93 -40.62
CA ALA A 299 -28.46 -17.57 -42.03
C ALA A 299 -27.43 -16.47 -42.37
N GLU A 300 -26.89 -16.56 -43.58
CA GLU A 300 -26.05 -15.56 -44.25
C GLU A 300 -26.68 -14.14 -44.23
N ALA A 301 -25.86 -13.17 -43.82
CA ALA A 301 -26.06 -11.74 -44.08
C ALA A 301 -24.80 -11.19 -44.79
N PRO A 302 -24.94 -10.19 -45.66
CA PRO A 302 -24.05 -9.99 -46.81
C PRO A 302 -22.72 -9.31 -46.45
N ALA A 303 -21.72 -9.55 -47.32
CA ALA A 303 -20.38 -8.99 -47.23
C ALA A 303 -20.40 -7.45 -47.14
N ALA A 304 -19.85 -6.92 -46.05
CA ALA A 304 -19.55 -5.51 -45.89
C ALA A 304 -18.07 -5.25 -46.24
N GLU A 305 -17.90 -4.22 -47.05
CA GLU A 305 -16.70 -3.70 -47.69
C GLU A 305 -15.60 -3.37 -46.68
N ALA A 306 -14.34 -3.68 -47.02
CA ALA A 306 -13.18 -3.44 -46.17
C ALA A 306 -12.92 -1.93 -46.01
N ALA A 307 -13.13 -1.42 -44.79
CA ALA A 307 -12.66 -0.09 -44.38
C ALA A 307 -11.28 -0.23 -43.71
N GLU A 308 -10.33 0.60 -44.16
CA GLU A 308 -8.99 0.72 -43.60
C GLU A 308 -9.01 1.14 -42.12
N PRO A 309 -8.02 0.72 -41.30
CA PRO A 309 -7.99 1.00 -39.87
C PRO A 309 -7.71 2.49 -39.62
N GLN A 310 -8.69 3.20 -39.05
CA GLN A 310 -8.47 4.51 -38.44
C GLN A 310 -7.73 4.32 -37.11
N GLN A 311 -6.60 5.03 -36.96
CA GLN A 311 -5.89 5.19 -35.68
C GLN A 311 -6.85 5.79 -34.64
N PRO A 312 -6.89 5.26 -33.40
CA PRO A 312 -7.67 5.88 -32.35
C PRO A 312 -7.03 7.21 -31.93
N ASP A 313 -7.86 8.26 -31.89
CA ASP A 313 -7.53 9.55 -31.27
C ASP A 313 -7.19 9.35 -29.79
N ASP A 314 -6.02 9.85 -29.39
CA ASP A 314 -5.35 9.60 -28.11
C ASP A 314 -5.81 10.55 -26.99
N ASP A 315 -7.03 11.12 -27.07
CA ASP A 315 -7.36 12.32 -26.28
C ASP A 315 -8.79 12.34 -25.69
N ALA A 316 -9.33 11.18 -25.28
CA ALA A 316 -10.68 11.14 -24.68
C ALA A 316 -10.92 10.01 -23.65
N THR A 317 -9.96 9.69 -22.80
CA THR A 317 -10.25 9.04 -21.51
C THR A 317 -9.64 9.86 -20.39
N GLY A 318 -10.49 10.63 -19.70
CA GLY A 318 -10.15 11.19 -18.40
C GLY A 318 -9.94 10.03 -17.41
N ALA A 319 -8.74 9.44 -17.42
CA ALA A 319 -8.31 8.51 -16.42
C ALA A 319 -8.26 9.28 -15.09
N VAL A 320 -9.08 8.86 -14.13
CA VAL A 320 -9.02 9.37 -12.77
C VAL A 320 -7.65 9.01 -12.23
N ARG A 321 -6.75 10.00 -12.17
CA ARG A 321 -5.43 9.84 -11.57
C ARG A 321 -5.61 9.81 -10.06
N HIS A 322 -5.28 8.69 -9.42
CA HIS A 322 -5.17 8.63 -7.97
C HIS A 322 -3.92 9.41 -7.53
N PRO A 323 -4.01 10.20 -6.44
CA PRO A 323 -2.87 10.96 -5.95
C PRO A 323 -1.75 10.03 -5.49
N THR A 324 -0.52 10.44 -5.76
CA THR A 324 0.68 9.78 -5.28
C THR A 324 0.87 10.05 -3.78
N TRP A 325 1.63 9.20 -3.09
CA TRP A 325 1.93 9.42 -1.68
C TRP A 325 2.69 10.70 -1.40
N ASP A 326 3.53 11.16 -2.34
CA ASP A 326 4.21 12.45 -2.19
C ASP A 326 3.21 13.61 -2.17
N GLU A 327 2.14 13.54 -2.97
CA GLU A 327 1.06 14.54 -2.99
C GLU A 327 0.22 14.50 -1.69
N ILE A 328 -0.02 13.30 -1.14
CA ILE A 328 -0.75 13.11 0.12
C ILE A 328 0.08 13.61 1.31
N ILE A 329 1.36 13.23 1.38
CA ILE A 329 2.26 13.58 2.48
C ILE A 329 2.62 15.07 2.44
N SER A 330 2.78 15.66 1.25
CA SER A 330 3.15 17.08 1.10
C SER A 330 1.95 18.04 1.06
N GLY A 331 0.72 17.53 0.91
CA GLY A 331 -0.49 18.33 0.76
C GLY A 331 -0.57 19.13 -0.55
N ARG A 332 0.26 18.82 -1.56
CA ARG A 332 0.20 19.46 -2.88
C ARG A 332 -0.48 18.52 -3.86
N SER A 333 -1.54 18.96 -4.52
CA SER A 333 -2.04 18.29 -5.73
C SER A 333 -1.60 19.10 -6.94
N ASP A 334 -0.75 18.54 -7.80
CA ASP A 334 -0.51 19.13 -9.12
C ASP A 334 -1.71 18.73 -10.00
N ARG A 335 -2.65 19.67 -10.16
CA ARG A 335 -3.75 19.61 -11.12
C ARG A 335 -3.29 20.05 -12.50
#